data_AF-A0A0U3AER0-F1
#
_entry.id   AF-A0A0U3AER0-F1
#
_cell.length_a   1.000
_cell.length_b   1.000
_cell.length_c   1.000
_cell.angle_alpha   90.00
_cell.angle_beta   90.00
_cell.angle_gamma   90.00
#
_symmetry.space_group_name_H-M   'P 1'
#
loop_
_entity.id
_entity.type
_entity.pdbx_description
1 polymer ?
#
loop_
_entity_poly.entity_id
_entity_poly.type
_entity_poly.pdbx_seq_one_letter_code
_entity_poly.pdbx_strand_id
1 'polypeptide(L)'
;MLQSVIFRDHILHFFATFQRPLTIHIKFGNQAFGLRKGTTRLIRKRVSLAACALAVSTLAFSLPAAAAGCGGASWYALGSKTASGERMNAGNLTAAHRSLRFGTKVKVTNRRNGRSVVVRINDRGPFVRGRVLDVSRAAARNLGMISAGTAKVCYEVLG
;
A
#
# COMPACT_ATOMS: atom_id res chain seq x y z
N MET A 1 -16.63 -21.30 -47.03
CA MET A 1 -18.04 -21.36 -46.60
C MET A 1 -18.19 -20.37 -45.44
N LEU A 2 -18.70 -19.19 -45.74
CA LEU A 2 -18.98 -18.10 -44.80
C LEU A 2 -20.43 -18.21 -44.35
N GLN A 3 -20.71 -17.96 -43.08
CA GLN A 3 -21.95 -17.30 -42.68
C GLN A 3 -21.63 -16.21 -41.66
N SER A 4 -22.29 -15.07 -41.87
CA SER A 4 -22.18 -13.81 -41.14
C SER A 4 -23.43 -13.59 -40.31
N VAL A 5 -23.31 -13.08 -39.08
CA VAL A 5 -24.36 -12.25 -38.44
C VAL A 5 -23.72 -11.15 -37.58
N ILE A 6 -24.33 -9.98 -37.72
CA ILE A 6 -23.99 -8.63 -37.27
C ILE A 6 -24.31 -8.44 -35.78
N PHE A 7 -23.56 -7.61 -35.06
CA PHE A 7 -24.07 -6.97 -33.83
C PHE A 7 -23.71 -5.48 -33.77
N ARG A 8 -24.76 -4.69 -33.51
CA ARG A 8 -24.79 -3.23 -33.52
C ARG A 8 -23.97 -2.62 -32.38
N ASP A 9 -23.29 -1.54 -32.76
CA ASP A 9 -23.01 -0.31 -32.04
C ASP A 9 -22.10 -0.35 -30.79
N HIS A 10 -20.81 -0.17 -31.13
CA HIS A 10 -19.77 0.56 -30.40
C HIS A 10 -19.13 -0.06 -29.15
N ILE A 11 -18.19 -1.01 -29.36
CA ILE A 11 -16.94 -1.10 -28.59
C ILE A 11 -15.80 -1.48 -29.55
N LEU A 12 -14.76 -0.63 -29.60
CA LEU A 12 -13.49 -0.88 -30.28
C LEU A 12 -12.71 -1.97 -29.54
N HIS A 13 -12.44 -3.10 -30.20
CA HIS A 13 -11.45 -4.09 -29.75
C HIS A 13 -10.24 -4.10 -30.68
N PHE A 14 -9.10 -3.82 -30.05
CA PHE A 14 -7.76 -3.80 -30.63
C PHE A 14 -7.26 -5.23 -30.81
N PHE A 15 -6.98 -5.64 -32.05
CA PHE A 15 -6.19 -6.84 -32.36
C PHE A 15 -4.76 -6.42 -32.65
N ALA A 16 -3.81 -6.97 -31.90
CA ALA A 16 -2.40 -6.92 -32.27
C ALA A 16 -1.83 -8.34 -32.23
N THR A 17 -1.76 -8.97 -33.40
CA THR A 17 -0.96 -10.17 -33.63
C THR A 17 0.51 -9.79 -33.65
N PHE A 18 1.27 -10.31 -32.69
CA PHE A 18 2.71 -10.13 -32.59
C PHE A 18 3.43 -10.97 -33.65
N GLN A 19 3.70 -10.37 -34.81
CA GLN A 19 4.64 -10.90 -35.80
C GLN A 19 6.08 -10.46 -35.44
N ARG A 20 7.01 -11.40 -35.58
CA ARG A 20 8.44 -11.35 -35.24
C ARG A 20 9.15 -10.09 -35.78
N PRO A 21 10.04 -9.44 -35.02
CA PRO A 21 11.12 -8.61 -35.56
C PRO A 21 12.43 -9.43 -35.64
N LEU A 22 12.86 -9.85 -36.83
CA LEU A 22 13.82 -9.16 -37.71
C LEU A 22 15.22 -8.98 -37.07
N THR A 23 16.09 -9.92 -37.41
CA THR A 23 17.55 -9.90 -37.22
C THR A 23 18.17 -8.71 -37.95
N ILE A 24 18.93 -7.87 -37.24
CA ILE A 24 19.72 -6.79 -37.83
C ILE A 24 21.12 -7.32 -38.12
N HIS A 25 21.50 -7.38 -39.41
CA HIS A 25 22.88 -7.61 -39.83
C HIS A 25 23.62 -6.27 -39.91
N ILE A 26 24.64 -6.07 -39.07
CA ILE A 26 25.57 -4.95 -39.19
C ILE A 26 26.82 -5.46 -39.91
N LYS A 27 27.03 -5.02 -41.16
CA LYS A 27 28.30 -5.18 -41.87
C LYS A 27 29.21 -4.01 -41.52
N PHE A 28 30.35 -4.28 -40.89
CA PHE A 28 31.47 -3.34 -40.87
C PHE A 28 32.46 -3.75 -41.96
N GLY A 29 32.64 -2.87 -42.94
CA GLY A 29 33.60 -3.03 -44.03
C GLY A 29 35.03 -2.68 -43.60
N ASN A 30 35.96 -3.45 -44.18
CA ASN A 30 37.34 -3.13 -44.52
C ASN A 30 38.11 -2.17 -43.62
N GLN A 31 39.02 -2.71 -42.80
CA GLN A 31 40.44 -2.37 -42.91
C GLN A 31 41.31 -3.59 -42.59
N ALA A 32 42.22 -3.91 -43.51
CA ALA A 32 43.28 -4.89 -43.32
C ALA A 32 44.40 -4.26 -42.50
N PHE A 33 44.85 -4.92 -41.44
CA PHE A 33 46.10 -4.58 -40.77
C PHE A 33 46.94 -5.85 -40.58
N GLY A 34 48.10 -5.86 -41.23
CA GLY A 34 48.95 -7.02 -41.44
C GLY A 34 49.66 -7.52 -40.18
N LEU A 35 50.02 -8.80 -40.22
CA LEU A 35 50.91 -9.46 -39.27
C LEU A 35 52.29 -8.77 -39.23
N ARG A 36 52.79 -8.51 -38.02
CA ARG A 36 54.23 -8.48 -37.74
C ARG A 36 54.52 -9.36 -36.54
N LYS A 37 55.40 -10.34 -36.74
CA LYS A 37 56.09 -11.10 -35.68
C LYS A 37 57.07 -10.17 -34.96
N GLY A 38 57.19 -10.28 -33.63
CA GLY A 38 58.24 -9.59 -32.89
C GLY A 38 58.13 -9.67 -31.37
N THR A 39 58.88 -10.61 -30.80
CA THR A 39 59.75 -10.42 -29.62
C THR A 39 59.17 -9.83 -28.32
N THR A 40 59.03 -10.73 -27.33
CA THR A 40 59.54 -10.59 -25.95
C THR A 40 59.56 -9.19 -25.32
N ARG A 41 58.66 -8.97 -24.36
CA ARG A 41 59.00 -8.23 -23.14
C ARG A 41 58.14 -8.65 -21.95
N LEU A 42 58.84 -9.22 -20.97
CA LEU A 42 58.42 -9.55 -19.63
C LEU A 42 57.89 -8.28 -18.94
N ILE A 43 56.58 -8.21 -18.68
CA ILE A 43 55.98 -7.16 -17.84
C ILE A 43 55.31 -7.82 -16.64
N ARG A 44 56.01 -7.70 -15.52
CA ARG A 44 55.58 -7.78 -14.12
C ARG A 44 54.05 -7.65 -13.95
N LYS A 45 53.35 -8.74 -13.66
CA LYS A 45 51.95 -8.67 -13.19
C LYS A 45 51.94 -7.95 -11.85
N ARG A 46 51.65 -6.64 -11.86
CA ARG A 46 51.17 -5.93 -10.68
C ARG A 46 49.83 -6.58 -10.32
N VAL A 47 49.75 -7.11 -9.12
CA VAL A 47 48.48 -7.56 -8.52
C VAL A 47 47.56 -6.35 -8.52
N SER A 48 46.59 -6.32 -9.43
CA SER A 48 45.52 -5.32 -9.41
C SER A 48 44.59 -5.66 -8.26
N LEU A 49 44.85 -5.04 -7.10
CA LEU A 49 43.83 -4.81 -6.10
C LEU A 49 42.68 -4.01 -6.72
N ALA A 50 41.49 -4.18 -6.13
CA ALA A 50 40.24 -3.42 -6.35
C ALA A 50 39.26 -4.03 -7.37
N ALA A 51 38.79 -5.24 -7.08
CA ALA A 51 37.46 -5.70 -7.49
C ALA A 51 36.63 -6.05 -6.25
N CYS A 52 36.33 -5.05 -5.41
CA CYS A 52 35.31 -5.18 -4.37
C CYS A 52 34.88 -3.78 -3.90
N ALA A 53 34.34 -2.98 -4.81
CA ALA A 53 33.82 -1.66 -4.47
C ALA A 53 32.37 -1.57 -4.95
N LEU A 54 31.47 -1.69 -3.97
CA LEU A 54 30.14 -1.08 -3.94
C LEU A 54 29.10 -1.58 -4.96
N ALA A 55 28.75 -2.86 -4.88
CA ALA A 55 27.35 -3.23 -5.09
C ALA A 55 26.60 -3.09 -3.75
N VAL A 56 26.47 -1.85 -3.25
CA VAL A 56 25.50 -1.59 -2.17
C VAL A 56 24.14 -1.62 -2.85
N SER A 57 23.60 -2.82 -2.96
CA SER A 57 22.22 -3.10 -3.31
C SER A 57 21.32 -2.25 -2.42
N THR A 58 20.75 -1.19 -3.00
CA THR A 58 19.70 -0.40 -2.37
C THR A 58 18.45 -1.26 -2.28
N LEU A 59 18.37 -2.10 -1.25
CA LEU A 59 17.11 -2.65 -0.79
C LEU A 59 16.31 -1.47 -0.23
N ALA A 60 15.52 -0.83 -1.10
CA ALA A 60 14.49 0.10 -0.68
C ALA A 60 13.46 -0.69 0.13
N PHE A 61 13.68 -0.79 1.43
CA PHE A 61 12.73 -1.36 2.36
C PHE A 61 11.51 -0.44 2.38
N SER A 62 10.48 -0.79 1.59
CA SER A 62 9.20 -0.10 1.63
C SER A 62 8.59 -0.33 3.01
N LEU A 63 8.67 0.68 3.88
CA LEU A 63 7.97 0.66 5.15
C LEU A 63 6.48 0.52 4.86
N PRO A 64 5.77 -0.43 5.48
CA PRO A 64 4.33 -0.53 5.30
C PRO A 64 3.70 0.79 5.74
N ALA A 65 3.00 1.46 4.82
CA ALA A 65 2.25 2.67 5.14
C ALA A 65 1.31 2.35 6.31
N ALA A 66 1.34 3.20 7.35
CA ALA A 66 0.48 3.03 8.51
C ALA A 66 -0.97 2.92 8.03
N ALA A 67 -1.67 1.85 8.44
CA ALA A 67 -3.01 1.59 7.95
C ALA A 67 -3.93 2.77 8.28
N ALA A 68 -4.57 3.34 7.26
CA ALA A 68 -5.43 4.49 7.38
C ALA A 68 -6.71 4.28 6.56
N GLY A 69 -7.77 5.00 6.92
CA GLY A 69 -9.03 4.90 6.21
C GLY A 69 -10.01 5.99 6.62
N CYS A 70 -10.98 6.29 5.74
CA CYS A 70 -12.02 7.27 6.00
C CYS A 70 -13.40 6.69 5.75
N GLY A 71 -14.39 7.15 6.51
CA GLY A 71 -15.77 6.72 6.35
C GLY A 71 -16.67 7.27 7.45
N GLY A 72 -17.84 6.67 7.62
CA GLY A 72 -18.72 6.97 8.74
C GLY A 72 -18.17 6.40 10.05
N ALA A 73 -18.44 7.08 11.16
CA ALA A 73 -18.33 6.53 12.48
C ALA A 73 -19.64 6.72 13.24
N SER A 74 -19.92 5.80 14.16
CA SER A 74 -20.95 5.98 15.19
C SER A 74 -20.33 5.77 16.56
N TRP A 75 -21.13 5.86 17.62
CA TRP A 75 -20.66 5.59 18.96
C TRP A 75 -21.56 4.64 19.73
N TYR A 76 -20.98 3.93 20.69
CA TYR A 76 -21.68 2.95 21.51
C TYR A 76 -21.36 3.10 22.99
N ALA A 77 -22.28 2.59 23.82
CA ALA A 77 -22.15 2.51 25.27
C ALA A 77 -22.82 1.21 25.72
N LEU A 78 -22.23 0.08 25.32
CA LEU A 78 -22.71 -1.24 25.69
C LEU A 78 -22.29 -1.56 27.13
N GLY A 79 -23.11 -2.35 27.85
CA GLY A 79 -22.79 -2.92 29.17
C GLY A 79 -22.25 -4.36 29.10
N SER A 80 -21.98 -4.87 27.90
CA SER A 80 -21.56 -6.25 27.64
C SER A 80 -20.04 -6.39 27.49
N LYS A 81 -19.56 -7.63 27.32
CA LYS A 81 -18.19 -7.90 26.88
C LYS A 81 -18.01 -7.48 25.42
N THR A 82 -16.81 -7.00 25.11
CA THR A 82 -16.32 -6.70 23.74
C THR A 82 -15.71 -7.96 23.11
N ALA A 83 -15.42 -7.92 21.81
CA ALA A 83 -14.77 -9.02 21.11
C ALA A 83 -13.32 -9.30 21.56
N SER A 84 -12.65 -8.37 22.26
CA SER A 84 -11.37 -8.67 22.93
C SER A 84 -11.53 -9.47 24.22
N GLY A 85 -12.76 -9.64 24.72
CA GLY A 85 -13.07 -10.27 26.00
C GLY A 85 -13.16 -9.29 27.18
N GLU A 86 -12.70 -8.05 27.01
CA GLU A 86 -12.80 -7.00 28.03
C GLU A 86 -14.27 -6.56 28.23
N ARG A 87 -14.66 -6.22 29.47
CA ARG A 87 -15.93 -5.52 29.71
C ARG A 87 -15.90 -4.13 29.08
N MET A 88 -16.94 -3.79 28.33
CA MET A 88 -17.04 -2.46 27.74
C MET A 88 -17.16 -1.40 28.84
N ASN A 89 -16.38 -0.33 28.69
CA ASN A 89 -16.44 0.85 29.55
C ASN A 89 -16.61 2.08 28.66
N ALA A 90 -17.76 2.74 28.77
CA ALA A 90 -18.10 3.93 27.99
C ALA A 90 -17.20 5.15 28.29
N GLY A 91 -16.48 5.14 29.41
CA GLY A 91 -15.50 6.16 29.81
C GLY A 91 -14.11 5.99 29.19
N ASN A 92 -13.78 4.80 28.67
CA ASN A 92 -12.47 4.52 28.08
C ASN A 92 -12.40 5.04 26.63
N LEU A 93 -11.19 5.36 26.15
CA LEU A 93 -10.96 5.74 24.75
C LEU A 93 -10.70 4.50 23.89
N THR A 94 -11.79 3.81 23.53
CA THR A 94 -11.74 2.59 22.72
C THR A 94 -12.63 2.67 21.48
N ALA A 95 -12.40 1.76 20.53
CA ALA A 95 -13.21 1.63 19.34
C ALA A 95 -13.29 0.19 18.82
N ALA A 96 -14.33 -0.08 18.03
CA ALA A 96 -14.51 -1.29 17.23
C ALA A 96 -13.99 -1.07 15.81
N HIS A 97 -13.21 -2.03 15.29
CA HIS A 97 -12.77 -2.06 13.89
C HIS A 97 -12.84 -3.48 13.33
N ARG A 98 -13.09 -3.62 12.02
CA ARG A 98 -13.35 -4.91 11.36
C ARG A 98 -12.15 -5.85 11.43
N SER A 99 -10.97 -5.34 11.12
CA SER A 99 -9.77 -6.16 10.89
C SER A 99 -8.53 -5.70 11.65
N LEU A 100 -8.57 -4.54 12.34
CA LEU A 100 -7.39 -4.08 13.06
C LEU A 100 -7.18 -4.97 14.28
N ARG A 101 -5.91 -5.25 14.59
CA ARG A 101 -5.55 -6.06 15.74
C ARG A 101 -6.06 -5.39 17.01
N PHE A 102 -6.50 -6.18 17.98
CA PHE A 102 -6.81 -5.63 19.29
C PHE A 102 -5.54 -5.05 19.91
N GLY A 103 -5.69 -3.94 20.63
CA GLY A 103 -4.57 -3.17 21.17
C GLY A 103 -4.00 -2.10 20.23
N THR A 104 -4.28 -2.17 18.92
CA THR A 104 -3.85 -1.14 17.97
C THR A 104 -4.38 0.22 18.39
N LYS A 105 -3.51 1.24 18.44
CA LYS A 105 -3.91 2.62 18.67
C LYS A 105 -4.14 3.30 17.33
N VAL A 106 -5.23 4.04 17.22
CA VAL A 106 -5.53 4.84 16.04
C VAL A 106 -5.84 6.27 16.45
N LYS A 107 -5.31 7.25 15.71
CA LYS A 107 -5.76 8.64 15.78
C LYS A 107 -6.98 8.77 14.88
N VAL A 108 -8.11 9.18 15.45
CA VAL A 108 -9.36 9.41 14.73
C VAL A 108 -9.59 10.90 14.65
N THR A 109 -9.91 11.41 13.46
CA THR A 109 -10.20 12.83 13.21
C THR A 109 -11.59 12.97 12.63
N ASN A 110 -12.43 13.79 13.27
CA ASN A 110 -13.74 14.18 12.76
C ASN A 110 -13.57 15.23 11.66
N ARG A 111 -13.98 14.90 10.43
CA ARG A 111 -13.78 15.76 9.26
C ARG A 111 -14.61 17.04 9.29
N ARG A 112 -15.69 17.09 10.07
CA ARG A 112 -16.58 18.27 10.14
C ARG A 112 -15.97 19.40 10.97
N ASN A 113 -15.28 19.07 12.05
CA ASN A 113 -14.81 20.05 13.04
C ASN A 113 -13.29 19.99 13.30
N GLY A 114 -12.56 19.09 12.64
CA GLY A 114 -11.12 18.93 12.79
C GLY A 114 -10.67 18.31 14.12
N ARG A 115 -11.58 18.00 15.05
CA ARG A 115 -11.22 17.43 16.36
C ARG A 115 -10.73 16.01 16.20
N SER A 116 -9.69 15.65 16.96
CA SER A 116 -9.11 14.31 16.93
C SER A 116 -8.96 13.70 18.33
N VAL A 117 -8.98 12.37 18.38
CA VAL A 117 -8.73 11.60 19.61
C VAL A 117 -8.00 10.30 19.26
N VAL A 118 -7.10 9.87 20.14
CA VAL A 118 -6.47 8.54 20.03
C VAL A 118 -7.32 7.52 20.78
N VAL A 119 -7.65 6.42 20.12
CA VAL A 119 -8.41 5.31 20.70
C VAL A 119 -7.68 3.99 20.50
N ARG A 120 -7.94 3.03 21.39
CA ARG A 120 -7.45 1.65 21.26
C ARG A 120 -8.53 0.76 20.67
N ILE A 121 -8.17 -0.07 19.69
CA ILE A 121 -9.08 -1.08 19.15
C ILE A 121 -9.24 -2.21 20.17
N ASN A 122 -10.47 -2.47 20.63
CA ASN A 122 -10.78 -3.58 21.52
C ASN A 122 -12.05 -4.36 21.13
N ASP A 123 -12.68 -4.01 20.01
CA ASP A 123 -13.92 -4.65 19.60
C ASP A 123 -14.00 -4.85 18.08
N ARG A 124 -15.03 -5.58 17.62
CA ARG A 124 -15.28 -5.92 16.21
C ARG A 124 -16.53 -5.24 15.68
N GLY A 125 -16.52 -4.99 14.38
CA GLY A 125 -17.49 -4.13 13.69
C GLY A 125 -16.80 -2.87 13.17
N PRO A 126 -17.54 -1.86 12.66
CA PRO A 126 -18.98 -1.86 12.41
C PRO A 126 -19.38 -2.84 11.29
N PHE A 127 -20.53 -3.50 11.41
CA PHE A 127 -21.05 -4.38 10.35
C PHE A 127 -21.99 -3.65 9.36
N VAL A 128 -22.17 -2.35 9.54
CA VAL A 128 -22.96 -1.51 8.64
C VAL A 128 -22.08 -0.91 7.55
N ARG A 129 -22.56 -0.98 6.30
CA ARG A 129 -21.87 -0.45 5.13
C ARG A 129 -21.58 1.05 5.28
N GLY A 130 -20.42 1.48 4.77
CA GLY A 130 -20.01 2.88 4.80
C GLY A 130 -19.50 3.40 6.15
N ARG A 131 -19.55 2.61 7.23
CA ARG A 131 -18.86 2.92 8.49
C ARG A 131 -17.51 2.24 8.58
N VAL A 132 -16.52 2.92 9.17
CA VAL A 132 -15.16 2.41 9.40
C VAL A 132 -14.87 2.15 10.87
N LEU A 133 -15.51 2.87 11.79
CA LEU A 133 -15.29 2.75 13.24
C LEU A 133 -16.59 2.91 14.00
N ASP A 134 -16.73 2.20 15.11
CA ASP A 134 -17.66 2.57 16.18
C ASP A 134 -16.82 2.92 17.40
N VAL A 135 -16.98 4.13 17.95
CA VAL A 135 -16.15 4.62 19.06
C VAL A 135 -16.90 4.58 20.38
N SER A 136 -16.20 4.57 21.51
CA SER A 136 -16.84 4.71 22.82
C SER A 136 -17.53 6.07 22.98
N ARG A 137 -18.47 6.17 23.93
CA ARG A 137 -19.10 7.46 24.30
C ARG A 137 -18.06 8.53 24.69
N ALA A 138 -17.01 8.18 25.44
CA ALA A 138 -15.96 9.12 25.79
C ALA A 138 -15.21 9.66 24.55
N ALA A 139 -14.86 8.78 23.61
CA ALA A 139 -14.21 9.19 22.36
C ALA A 139 -15.13 10.06 21.49
N ALA A 140 -16.42 9.73 21.41
CA ALA A 140 -17.41 10.51 20.69
C ALA A 140 -17.58 11.94 21.24
N ARG A 141 -17.51 12.10 22.57
CA ARG A 141 -17.50 13.41 23.23
C ARG A 141 -16.26 14.22 22.84
N ASN A 142 -15.08 13.58 22.82
CA ASN A 142 -13.84 14.23 22.42
C ASN A 142 -13.83 14.63 20.93
N LEU A 143 -14.47 13.83 20.08
CA LEU A 143 -14.68 14.12 18.65
C LEU A 143 -15.80 15.14 18.38
N GLY A 144 -16.58 15.52 19.40
CA GLY A 144 -17.71 16.43 19.26
C GLY A 144 -18.83 15.87 18.38
N MET A 145 -19.15 14.58 18.51
CA MET A 145 -20.16 13.88 17.70
C MET A 145 -21.29 13.23 18.52
N ILE A 146 -21.41 13.53 19.82
CA ILE A 146 -22.45 12.96 20.68
C ILE A 146 -23.85 13.28 20.17
N SER A 147 -24.16 14.56 19.98
CA SER A 147 -25.50 15.01 19.55
C SER A 147 -25.86 14.55 18.15
N ALA A 148 -24.88 14.48 17.24
CA ALA A 148 -25.10 14.02 15.87
C ALA A 148 -25.29 12.50 15.76
N GLY A 149 -24.85 11.72 16.76
CA GLY A 149 -24.87 10.26 16.76
C GLY A 149 -23.83 9.62 15.83
N THR A 150 -23.59 10.22 14.67
CA THR A 150 -22.63 9.77 13.66
C THR A 150 -21.79 10.93 13.12
N ALA A 151 -20.63 10.62 12.53
CA ALA A 151 -19.76 11.60 11.90
C ALA A 151 -18.98 10.98 10.74
N LYS A 152 -18.52 11.80 9.79
CA LYS A 152 -17.49 11.40 8.83
C LYS A 152 -16.13 11.58 9.49
N VAL A 153 -15.35 10.50 9.56
CA VAL A 153 -14.04 10.47 10.19
C VAL A 153 -12.98 9.92 9.25
N CYS A 154 -11.73 10.26 9.53
CA CYS A 154 -10.57 9.53 9.04
C CYS A 154 -9.79 8.99 10.24
N TYR A 155 -9.19 7.82 10.11
CA TYR A 155 -8.30 7.24 11.10
C TYR A 155 -6.95 6.90 10.51
N GLU A 156 -5.95 6.89 11.39
CA GLU A 156 -4.56 6.54 11.10
C GLU A 156 -4.04 5.65 12.23
N VAL A 157 -3.47 4.49 11.90
CA VAL A 157 -2.80 3.63 12.87
C VAL A 157 -1.52 4.30 13.37
N LEU A 158 -1.35 4.33 14.68
CA LEU A 158 -0.13 4.79 15.32
C LEU A 158 0.79 3.57 15.49
N GLY A 159 1.97 3.65 14.88
CA GLY A 159 3.02 2.61 14.91
C GLY A 159 3.65 2.43 16.29
#